data_AF-A0A3G9IMW0-F1
#
_entry.id   AF-A0A3G9IMW0-F1
#
_cell.length_a   1.000
_cell.length_b   1.000
_cell.length_c   1.000
_cell.angle_alpha   90.00
_cell.angle_beta   90.00
_cell.angle_gamma   90.00
#
_symmetry.space_group_name_H-M   'P 1'
#
loop_
_entity.id
_entity.type
_entity.pdbx_description
1 polymer ?
#
loop_
_entity_poly.entity_id
_entity_poly.type
_entity_poly.pdbx_seq_one_letter_code
_entity_poly.pdbx_strand_id
1 'polypeptide(L)'
;MFAVIASIAVVATITVRQLSDDTHARLRMRAAEHGRSVEAEVRAILDEVVEPPRVDFSWRDDLLALGDKYGDAGLELESLIPPRTGNAWDSPRIPDFSDFE
;
A
#
# COMPACT_ATOMS: atom_id res chain seq x y z
N MET A 1 18.96 16.92 6.55
CA MET A 1 19.28 16.60 5.14
C MET A 1 18.58 15.29 4.78
N PHE A 2 17.27 15.37 4.47
CA PHE A 2 16.48 14.20 4.07
C PHE A 2 16.63 14.01 2.56
N ALA A 3 17.13 12.85 2.15
CA ALA A 3 17.22 12.48 0.75
C ALA A 3 15.80 12.23 0.22
N VAL A 4 15.29 13.19 -0.55
CA VAL A 4 14.18 12.95 -1.46
C VAL A 4 14.71 12.00 -2.53
N ILE A 5 14.38 10.72 -2.39
CA ILE A 5 14.60 9.74 -3.46
C ILE A 5 13.67 10.19 -4.59
N ALA A 6 14.24 10.90 -5.56
CA ALA A 6 13.57 11.18 -6.81
C ALA A 6 13.21 9.83 -7.43
N SER A 7 11.92 9.52 -7.45
CA SER A 7 11.38 8.38 -8.17
C SER A 7 11.78 8.55 -9.64
N ILE A 8 12.81 7.84 -10.07
CA ILE A 8 13.11 7.71 -11.48
C ILE A 8 11.91 6.97 -12.05
N ALA A 9 11.10 7.65 -12.84
CA ALA A 9 10.00 7.04 -13.56
C ALA A 9 10.58 6.03 -14.56
N VAL A 10 10.72 4.78 -14.10
CA VAL A 10 10.99 3.65 -14.99
C VAL A 10 9.70 3.42 -15.76
N VAL A 11 9.72 3.64 -17.07
CA VAL A 11 8.64 3.21 -17.95
C VAL A 11 8.62 1.68 -17.95
N ALA A 12 7.65 1.12 -17.23
CA ALA A 12 7.44 -0.33 -17.19
C ALA A 12 6.62 -0.77 -18.40
N THR A 13 7.05 -1.87 -19.04
CA THR A 13 6.36 -2.47 -20.19
C THR A 13 5.95 -3.89 -19.85
N ILE A 14 4.71 -4.25 -20.15
CA ILE A 14 4.17 -5.60 -19.98
C ILE A 14 3.78 -6.15 -21.36
N THR A 15 4.24 -7.37 -21.67
CA THR A 15 3.86 -8.09 -22.89
C THR A 15 3.04 -9.31 -22.52
N VAL A 16 1.76 -9.33 -22.90
CA VAL A 16 0.87 -10.48 -22.72
C VAL A 16 0.89 -11.34 -23.99
N ARG A 17 1.43 -12.55 -23.90
CA ARG A 17 1.47 -13.51 -25.02
C ARG A 17 0.23 -14.41 -25.00
N GLN A 18 -0.17 -14.88 -26.19
CA GLN A 18 -1.30 -15.81 -26.36
C GLN A 18 -2.63 -15.30 -25.77
N LEU A 19 -2.85 -13.98 -25.81
CA LEU A 19 -4.15 -13.40 -25.44
C LEU A 19 -5.21 -13.90 -26.43
N SER A 20 -6.32 -14.44 -25.92
CA SER A 20 -7.38 -14.94 -26.79
C SER A 20 -8.02 -13.79 -27.59
N ASP A 21 -8.41 -14.08 -28.84
CA ASP A 21 -9.05 -13.10 -29.72
C ASP A 21 -10.33 -12.53 -29.12
N ASP A 22 -11.11 -13.36 -28.40
CA ASP A 22 -12.29 -12.93 -27.65
C ASP A 22 -11.94 -11.88 -26.58
N THR A 23 -10.88 -12.12 -25.79
CA THR A 23 -10.45 -11.17 -24.75
C THR A 23 -10.00 -9.85 -25.39
N HIS A 24 -9.24 -9.91 -26.48
CA HIS A 24 -8.79 -8.72 -27.19
C HIS A 24 -9.98 -7.93 -27.79
N ALA A 25 -10.97 -8.61 -28.35
CA ALA A 25 -12.19 -7.99 -28.87
C ALA A 25 -12.99 -7.29 -27.76
N ARG A 26 -13.16 -7.94 -26.61
CA ARG A 26 -13.85 -7.38 -25.44
C ARG A 26 -13.13 -6.15 -24.89
N LEU A 27 -11.79 -6.19 -24.79
CA LEU A 27 -10.99 -5.03 -24.40
C LEU A 27 -11.16 -3.87 -25.38
N ARG A 28 -11.22 -4.16 -26.69
CA ARG A 28 -11.44 -3.13 -27.72
C ARG A 28 -12.80 -2.47 -27.61
N MET A 29 -13.87 -3.24 -27.36
CA MET A 29 -15.21 -2.70 -27.16
C MET A 29 -15.25 -1.82 -25.89
N ARG A 30 -14.74 -2.32 -24.76
CA ARG A 30 -14.69 -1.56 -23.50
C ARG A 30 -13.87 -0.28 -23.60
N ALA A 31 -12.74 -0.32 -24.31
CA ALA A 31 -11.92 0.87 -24.56
C ALA A 31 -12.68 1.93 -25.39
N ALA A 32 -13.44 1.50 -26.40
CA ALA A 32 -14.28 2.39 -27.20
C ALA A 32 -15.42 3.01 -26.37
N GLU A 33 -16.06 2.22 -25.50
CA GLU A 33 -17.09 2.71 -24.56
C GLU A 33 -16.53 3.78 -23.61
N HIS A 34 -15.30 3.62 -23.14
CA HIS A 34 -14.62 4.60 -22.27
C HIS A 34 -13.90 5.73 -23.04
N GLY A 35 -13.94 5.73 -24.38
CA GLY A 35 -13.32 6.76 -25.21
C GLY A 35 -11.78 6.81 -25.12
N ARG A 36 -11.11 5.67 -24.88
CA ARG A 36 -9.64 5.58 -24.76
C ARG A 36 -9.05 4.46 -25.62
N SER A 37 -7.72 4.43 -25.74
CA SER A 37 -7.03 3.35 -26.47
C SER A 37 -7.11 2.03 -25.70
N VAL A 38 -6.92 0.91 -26.39
CA VAL A 38 -6.88 -0.43 -25.75
C VAL A 38 -5.78 -0.51 -24.70
N GLU A 39 -4.61 0.06 -24.98
CA GLU A 39 -3.51 0.13 -24.01
C GLU A 39 -3.90 0.94 -22.76
N ALA A 40 -4.55 2.10 -22.94
CA ALA A 40 -5.02 2.91 -21.83
C ALA A 40 -6.11 2.21 -21.01
N GLU A 41 -6.97 1.42 -21.65
CA GLU A 41 -7.95 0.57 -20.98
C GLU A 41 -7.27 -0.52 -20.14
N VAL A 42 -6.30 -1.23 -20.72
CA VAL A 42 -5.55 -2.29 -20.00
C VAL A 42 -4.82 -1.69 -18.80
N ARG A 43 -4.16 -0.54 -18.97
CA ARG A 43 -3.48 0.15 -17.87
C ARG A 43 -4.45 0.47 -16.74
N ALA A 44 -5.59 1.07 -17.06
CA ALA A 44 -6.56 1.44 -16.05
C ALA A 44 -7.22 0.24 -15.35
N ILE A 45 -7.47 -0.86 -16.07
CA ILE A 45 -7.94 -2.11 -15.44
C ILE A 45 -6.90 -2.63 -14.46
N LEU A 46 -5.62 -2.62 -14.84
CA LEU A 46 -4.55 -3.04 -13.95
C LEU A 46 -4.47 -2.11 -12.73
N ASP A 47 -4.47 -0.79 -12.93
CA ASP A 47 -4.44 0.19 -11.84
C ASP A 47 -5.61 -0.01 -10.87
N GLU A 48 -6.83 -0.17 -11.38
CA GLU A 48 -8.04 -0.40 -10.57
C GLU A 48 -7.95 -1.69 -9.74
N VAL A 49 -7.40 -2.77 -10.32
CA VAL A 49 -7.33 -4.09 -9.66
C VAL A 49 -6.19 -4.16 -8.65
N VAL A 50 -5.08 -3.45 -8.89
CA VAL A 50 -3.90 -3.48 -8.02
C VAL A 50 -3.90 -2.37 -6.97
N GLU A 51 -4.83 -1.42 -7.03
CA GLU A 51 -4.94 -0.37 -6.03
C GLU A 51 -5.18 -1.01 -4.65
N PRO A 52 -4.28 -0.78 -3.66
CA PRO A 52 -4.48 -1.33 -2.34
C PRO A 52 -5.77 -0.78 -1.74
N PRO A 53 -6.47 -1.54 -0.88
CA PRO A 53 -7.63 -1.01 -0.18
C PRO A 53 -7.25 0.30 0.50
N ARG A 54 -8.08 1.33 0.34
CA ARG A 54 -7.88 2.63 0.99
C ARG A 54 -7.77 2.38 2.50
N VAL A 55 -6.56 2.45 3.02
CA VAL A 55 -6.33 2.46 4.45
C VAL A 55 -6.65 3.86 4.93
N ASP A 56 -7.65 3.98 5.79
CA ASP A 56 -7.96 5.26 6.41
C ASP A 56 -6.83 5.65 7.37
N PHE A 57 -6.15 6.76 7.05
CA PHE A 57 -5.13 7.37 7.87
C PHE A 57 -5.61 8.67 8.52
N SER A 58 -6.92 8.94 8.55
CA SER A 58 -7.51 10.11 9.23
C SER A 58 -7.03 10.25 10.68
N TRP A 59 -6.85 9.12 11.37
CA TRP A 59 -6.27 9.08 12.71
C TRP A 59 -4.88 9.71 12.81
N ARG A 60 -4.07 9.74 11.73
CA ARG A 60 -2.77 10.42 11.72
C ARG A 60 -2.95 11.93 11.74
N ASP A 61 -3.92 12.45 10.99
CA ASP A 61 -4.21 13.89 10.97
C ASP A 61 -4.75 14.32 12.34
N ASP A 62 -5.64 13.51 12.94
CA ASP A 62 -6.12 13.72 14.31
C ASP A 62 -4.98 13.68 15.33
N LEU A 63 -4.03 12.74 15.18
CA LEU A 63 -2.86 12.62 16.05
C LEU A 63 -1.89 13.79 15.90
N LEU A 64 -1.68 14.28 14.67
CA LEU A 64 -0.85 15.46 14.40
C LEU A 64 -1.49 16.71 15.01
N ALA A 65 -2.80 16.88 14.85
CA ALA A 65 -3.54 17.98 15.47
C ALA A 65 -3.48 17.93 17.00
N LEU A 66 -3.51 16.72 17.59
CA LEU A 66 -3.30 16.52 19.02
C LEU A 66 -1.87 16.91 19.43
N GLY A 67 -0.87 16.52 18.65
CA GLY A 67 0.53 16.87 18.84
C GLY A 67 0.79 18.37 18.75
N ASP A 68 0.18 19.08 17.82
CA ASP A 68 0.30 20.56 17.75
C ASP A 68 -0.33 21.23 18.98
N LYS A 69 -1.43 20.67 19.48
CA LYS A 69 -2.16 21.23 20.61
C LYS A 69 -1.50 20.95 21.97
N TYR A 70 -0.87 19.79 22.12
CA TYR A 70 -0.35 19.30 23.41
C TYR A 70 1.13 18.88 23.37
N GLY A 71 1.83 19.10 22.26
CA GLY A 71 3.21 18.63 22.06
C GLY A 71 4.23 19.26 23.01
N ASP A 72 3.94 20.46 23.53
CA ASP A 72 4.73 21.12 24.57
C ASP A 72 4.21 20.85 25.99
N ALA A 73 3.28 19.89 26.16
CA ALA A 73 2.76 19.54 27.48
C ALA A 73 3.77 18.77 28.37
N GLY A 74 5.04 18.67 27.95
CA GLY A 74 6.11 18.03 28.72
C GLY A 74 5.97 16.51 28.83
N LEU A 75 5.32 15.86 27.86
CA LEU A 75 5.23 14.41 27.81
C LEU A 75 6.58 13.82 27.37
N GLU A 76 7.39 13.40 28.33
CA GLU A 76 8.57 12.56 28.04
C GLU A 76 8.08 11.16 27.62
N LEU A 77 7.87 10.96 26.32
CA LEU A 77 7.38 9.70 25.76
C LEU A 77 8.31 8.53 26.09
N GLU A 78 9.62 8.80 26.18
CA GLU A 78 10.65 7.84 26.56
C GLU A 78 10.46 7.32 27.98
N SER A 79 9.88 8.13 28.88
CA SER A 79 9.56 7.74 30.27
C SER A 79 8.25 6.94 30.37
N LEU A 80 7.36 7.09 29.39
CA LEU A 80 6.07 6.39 29.29
C LEU A 80 6.17 5.05 28.56
N ILE A 81 7.22 4.87 27.75
CA ILE A 81 7.56 3.56 27.20
C ILE A 81 8.09 2.73 28.38
N PRO A 82 7.36 1.70 28.84
CA PRO A 82 7.90 0.83 29.87
C PRO A 82 9.24 0.27 29.37
N PRO A 83 10.23 0.05 30.25
CA PRO A 83 11.47 -0.57 29.84
C PRO A 83 11.12 -1.81 29.02
N ARG A 84 11.85 -2.06 27.92
CA ARG A 84 11.79 -3.35 27.22
C ARG A 84 12.18 -4.42 28.25
N THR A 85 11.21 -4.86 29.03
CA THR A 85 11.34 -5.98 29.93
C THR A 85 11.64 -7.15 29.03
N GLY A 86 12.71 -7.90 29.31
CA GLY A 86 12.97 -9.14 28.59
C GLY A 86 11.84 -10.12 28.88
N ASN A 87 10.77 -10.07 28.08
CA ASN A 87 9.60 -10.91 28.23
C ASN A 87 8.94 -11.15 26.87
N ALA A 88 8.58 -12.42 26.63
CA ALA A 88 7.78 -13.00 25.54
C ALA A 88 8.18 -12.72 24.07
N TRP A 89 8.85 -11.62 23.76
CA TRP A 89 9.31 -11.24 22.41
C TRP A 89 10.81 -11.48 22.20
N ASP A 90 11.60 -11.56 23.29
CA ASP A 90 13.04 -11.90 23.24
C ASP A 90 13.26 -13.41 23.01
N SER A 91 12.28 -14.23 23.36
CA SER A 91 12.10 -15.59 22.86
C SER A 91 10.74 -15.63 22.17
N PRO A 92 10.66 -15.32 20.86
CA PRO A 92 9.39 -15.45 20.15
C PRO A 92 8.85 -16.84 20.42
N ARG A 93 7.67 -16.96 21.03
CA ARG A 93 6.94 -18.21 20.95
C ARG A 93 6.69 -18.40 19.46
N ILE A 94 7.49 -19.23 18.81
CA ILE A 94 7.23 -19.65 17.43
C ILE A 94 5.81 -20.23 17.52
N PRO A 95 4.82 -19.63 16.84
CA PRO A 95 3.49 -20.20 16.82
C PRO A 95 3.63 -21.63 16.29
N ASP A 96 3.09 -22.59 17.02
CA ASP A 96 3.11 -23.98 16.57
C ASP A 96 2.11 -24.10 15.42
N PHE A 97 2.61 -24.30 14.20
CA PHE A 97 1.79 -24.46 12.99
C PHE A 97 1.48 -25.93 12.69
N SER A 98 1.78 -26.84 13.62
CA SER A 98 1.54 -28.29 13.46
C SER A 98 0.05 -28.66 13.37
N ASP A 99 -0.85 -27.74 13.77
CA ASP A 99 -2.30 -27.96 13.78
C ASP A 99 -2.97 -27.71 12.41
N PHE A 100 -2.20 -27.39 11.35
CA PHE A 100 -2.70 -27.11 10.00
C PHE A 100 -2.57 -28.30 9.02
N GLU A 101 -2.77 -29.54 9.47
CA GLU A 101 -2.93 -30.74 8.59
C GLU A 101 -4.38 -31.23 8.49
#